data_AF-A0A6I0EY69-F1
#
_entry.id   AF-A0A6I0EY69-F1
#
_cell.length_a   1.000
_cell.length_b   1.000
_cell.length_c   1.000
_cell.angle_alpha   90.00
_cell.angle_beta   90.00
_cell.angle_gamma   90.00
#
_symmetry.space_group_name_H-M   'P 1'
#
loop_
_entity.id
_entity.type
_entity.pdbx_description
1 polymer ?
#
loop_
_entity_poly.entity_id
_entity_poly.type
_entity_poly.pdbx_seq_one_letter_code
_entity_poly.pdbx_strand_id
1 'polypeptide(L)' 'MRFLRDKLDLLIEIDKKRKEMYRAMNNDEDTDILYRISRELDLLVTEYIKKFPKKDSSQSVSKKNFYP' A
#
# COMPACT_ATOMS: atom_id res chain seq x y z
N MET A 1 -20.00 8.00 2.86
CA MET A 1 -19.29 8.53 1.68
C MET A 1 -17.86 9.01 1.97
N ARG A 2 -17.57 9.64 3.13
CA ARG A 2 -16.21 10.13 3.49
C ARG A 2 -15.12 9.04 3.48
N PHE A 3 -15.38 7.89 4.09
CA PHE A 3 -14.44 6.75 4.13
C PHE A 3 -13.98 6.25 2.75
N LEU A 4 -14.88 6.20 1.76
CA LEU A 4 -14.53 5.78 0.40
C LEU A 4 -13.69 6.86 -0.31
N ARG A 5 -14.00 8.14 -0.06
CA ARG A 5 -13.24 9.26 -0.61
C ARG A 5 -11.82 9.30 -0.04
N ASP A 6 -11.67 9.20 1.27
CA ASP A 6 -10.35 9.13 1.92
C ASP A 6 -9.52 7.94 1.41
N LYS A 7 -10.17 6.80 1.12
CA LYS A 7 -9.53 5.63 0.51
C LYS A 7 -9.05 5.92 -0.91
N LEU A 8 -9.89 6.53 -1.73
CA LEU A 8 -9.55 6.88 -3.12
C LEU A 8 -8.43 7.92 -3.17
N ASP A 9 -8.49 8.94 -2.32
CA ASP A 9 -7.49 10.01 -2.25
C ASP A 9 -6.12 9.41 -1.91
N LEU A 10 -6.05 8.51 -0.92
CA LEU A 10 -4.79 7.85 -0.56
C LEU A 10 -4.25 6.94 -1.68
N LEU A 11 -5.13 6.24 -2.39
CA LEU A 11 -4.73 5.44 -3.57
C LEU A 11 -4.19 6.30 -4.71
N ILE A 12 -4.77 7.49 -4.91
CA ILE A 12 -4.30 8.46 -5.92
C ILE A 12 -2.90 8.96 -5.55
N GLU A 13 -2.66 9.29 -4.28
CA GLU A 13 -1.33 9.74 -3.82
C GLU A 13 -0.26 8.64 -3.98
N ILE A 14 -0.61 7.39 -3.65
CA ILE A 14 0.27 6.23 -3.91
C ILE A 14 0.60 6.11 -5.40
N ASP A 15 -0.39 6.23 -6.29
CA ASP A 15 -0.15 6.12 -7.74
C ASP A 15 0.71 7.27 -8.28
N LYS A 16 0.51 8.50 -7.79
CA LYS A 16 1.35 9.65 -8.13
C LYS A 16 2.81 9.41 -7.74
N LYS A 17 3.05 8.96 -6.49
CA LYS A 17 4.40 8.71 -5.98
C LYS A 17 5.08 7.54 -6.72
N ARG A 18 4.32 6.50 -7.07
CA ARG A 18 4.82 5.41 -7.92
C ARG A 18 5.23 5.89 -9.32
N LYS A 19 4.44 6.76 -9.95
CA LYS A 19 4.78 7.37 -11.24
C LYS A 19 6.00 8.29 -11.15
N GLU A 20 6.15 9.01 -10.05
CA GLU A 20 7.34 9.81 -9.76
C GLU A 20 8.59 8.92 -9.70
N MET A 21 8.52 7.79 -9.00
CA MET A 21 9.61 6.81 -8.94
C MET A 21 9.98 6.29 -10.34
N TYR A 22 9.01 5.90 -11.16
CA TYR A 22 9.28 5.44 -12.52
C TYR A 22 9.90 6.53 -13.41
N ARG A 23 9.48 7.78 -13.25
CA ARG A 23 10.10 8.90 -13.98
C ARG A 23 11.54 9.11 -13.55
N ALA A 24 11.81 9.07 -12.24
CA ALA A 24 13.16 9.19 -11.72
C ALA A 24 14.07 8.05 -12.23
N MET A 25 13.55 6.82 -12.26
CA MET A 25 14.28 5.67 -12.83
C MET A 25 14.55 5.84 -14.33
N ASN A 26 13.57 6.33 -15.10
CA ASN A 26 13.73 6.51 -16.55
C ASN A 26 14.64 7.68 -16.92
N ASN A 27 14.85 8.62 -16.00
CA ASN A 27 15.72 9.78 -16.20
C ASN A 27 17.13 9.54 -15.64
N ASP A 28 17.45 8.32 -15.19
CA ASP A 28 18.72 7.98 -14.51
C ASP A 28 19.05 8.94 -13.35
N GLU A 29 18.02 9.33 -12.58
CA GLU A 29 18.21 10.16 -11.39
C GLU A 29 19.09 9.46 -10.35
N ASP A 30 19.71 10.25 -9.49
CA ASP A 30 20.60 9.74 -8.44
C ASP A 30 19.90 8.72 -7.53
N THR A 31 20.66 7.73 -7.07
CA THR A 31 20.17 6.64 -6.22
C THR A 31 19.58 7.18 -4.92
N ASP A 32 20.11 8.29 -4.39
CA ASP A 32 19.57 8.97 -3.21
C ASP A 32 18.16 9.54 -3.45
N ILE A 33 17.89 10.04 -4.66
CA ILE A 33 16.56 10.54 -5.05
C ILE A 33 15.58 9.37 -5.13
N LEU A 34 15.98 8.27 -5.77
CA LEU A 34 15.18 7.05 -5.84
C LEU A 34 14.88 6.49 -4.45
N TYR A 35 15.87 6.46 -3.55
CA TYR A 35 15.71 6.01 -2.18
C TYR A 35 14.69 6.87 -1.41
N ARG A 36 14.79 8.20 -1.54
CA ARG A 36 13.83 9.13 -0.91
C ARG A 36 12.40 8.88 -1.41
N ILE A 37 12.21 8.79 -2.73
CA ILE A 37 10.89 8.55 -3.33
C ILE A 37 10.34 7.19 -2.90
N SER A 38 11.16 6.14 -2.90
CA SER A 38 10.78 4.80 -2.45
C SER A 38 10.32 4.81 -0.99
N ARG A 39 11.05 5.51 -0.11
CA ARG A 39 10.68 5.61 1.31
C ARG A 39 9.35 6.33 1.50
N GLU A 40 9.10 7.40 0.76
CA GLU A 40 7.82 8.11 0.78
C GLU A 40 6.66 7.23 0.29
N LEU A 41 6.88 6.42 -0.75
CA LEU A 41 5.91 5.46 -1.24
C LEU A 41 5.57 4.40 -0.19
N ASP A 42 6.58 3.84 0.49
CA ASP A 42 6.39 2.85 1.56
C ASP A 42 5.57 3.39 2.73
N LEU A 43 5.78 4.65 3.10
CA LEU A 43 4.99 5.32 4.14
C LEU A 43 3.51 5.42 3.74
N LEU A 44 3.22 5.83 2.51
CA LEU A 44 1.84 5.94 2.00
C LEU A 44 1.15 4.57 1.93
N VAL A 45 1.86 3.53 1.48
CA VAL A 45 1.34 2.16 1.44
C VAL A 45 1.09 1.63 2.86
N THR A 46 2.00 1.90 3.79
CA THR A 46 1.85 1.53 5.20
C THR A 46 0.62 2.22 5.82
N GLU A 47 0.43 3.50 5.53
CA GLU A 47 -0.76 4.25 5.96
C GLU A 47 -2.04 3.64 5.40
N TYR A 48 -2.04 3.26 4.12
CA TYR A 48 -3.19 2.60 3.49
C TYR A 48 -3.54 1.28 4.17
N ILE A 49 -2.55 0.42 4.43
CA ILE A 49 -2.76 -0.86 5.11
C ILE A 49 -3.31 -0.65 6.53
N LYS A 50 -2.79 0.34 7.26
CA LYS A 50 -3.26 0.67 8.63
C LYS A 50 -4.68 1.23 8.65
N LYS A 51 -5.03 2.12 7.72
CA LYS A 51 -6.36 2.75 7.66
C LYS A 51 -7.42 1.83 7.06
N PHE A 52 -7.02 0.95 6.14
CA PHE A 52 -7.91 0.07 5.40
C PHE A 52 -7.42 -1.38 5.50
N PRO A 53 -7.34 -1.94 6.72
CA PRO A 53 -6.97 -3.34 6.89
C PRO A 53 -7.96 -4.17 6.08
N LYS A 54 -7.46 -5.15 5.31
CA LYS A 54 -8.35 -6.17 4.76
C LYS A 54 -9.00 -6.82 5.98
N LYS A 55 -10.33 -6.64 6.15
CA LYS A 55 -11.09 -7.50 7.06
C LYS A 55 -10.77 -8.92 6.63
N ASP A 56 -10.16 -9.71 7.51
CA ASP A 56 -9.97 -11.13 7.30
C ASP A 56 -11.34 -11.76 7.05
N SER A 57 -11.74 -11.86 5.78
CA SER A 57 -12.86 -12.69 5.34
C SER A 57 -12.41 -14.16 5.31
N SER A 58 -11.84 -14.61 6.41
CA SER A 58 -11.33 -15.96 6.64
C SER A 58 -11.45 -16.35 8.12
N GLN A 59 -12.53 -15.94 8.78
CA GLN A 59 -13.08 -16.66 9.92
C GLN A 59 -14.38 -17.35 9.48
N SER A 60 -14.24 -18.42 8.69
CA SER A 60 -15.27 -19.46 8.55
C SER A 60 -14.66 -20.79 9.00
N VAL A 61 -14.82 -21.03 10.30
CA VAL A 61 -14.92 -22.31 11.02
C VAL A 61 -14.75 -23.59 10.19
N SER A 62 -13.69 -24.35 10.46
CA SER A 62 -13.83 -25.79 10.76
C SER A 62 -12.58 -26.31 11.47
N LYS A 63 -12.53 -26.13 12.80
CA LYS A 63 -11.76 -27.05 13.64
C LYS A 63 -12.51 -28.39 13.64
N LYS A 64 -12.30 -29.22 12.62
CA LYS A 64 -12.59 -30.65 12.73
C LYS A 64 -11.42 -31.27 13.48
N ASN A 65 -11.70 -31.62 14.74
CA ASN A 65 -10.84 -32.45 15.55
C ASN A 65 -10.43 -33.69 14.75
N PHE A 66 -9.13 -33.91 14.60
CA PHE A 66 -8.60 -35.16 14.07
C PHE A 66 -7.59 -35.69 15.09
N TYR A 67 -8.05 -36.64 15.90
CA TYR A 67 -7.23 -37.66 16.56
C TYR A 67 -7.87 -39.00 16.23
N PRO A 68 -7.07 -39.97 15.79
CA PRO A 68 -7.01 -41.26 16.45
C PRO A 68 -5.82 -41.34 17.41
#